data_AF-B0E1K8-F1
#
_entry.id   AF-B0E1K8-F1
#
_cell.length_a   1.000
_cell.length_b   1.000
_cell.length_c   1.000
_cell.angle_alpha   90.00
_cell.angle_beta   90.00
_cell.angle_gamma   90.00
#
_symmetry.space_group_name_H-M   'P 1'
#
loop_
_entity.id
_entity.type
_entity.pdbx_description
1 polymer ?
#
loop_
_entity_poly.entity_id
_entity_poly.type
_entity_poly.pdbx_seq_one_letter_code
_entity_poly.pdbx_strand_id
1 'polypeptide(L)'
;MKTHPYCSKSCAIMSQKSLVSSVNGAIRSLGDCDFCHARPKNVVGDRIHDFCSKTCARSAEQKSARLGVSTRKATCQAPGCQAPVYVDKGGQHSNYCSISHKILKETLCLLCLEEPTILKSNFCSWRCKNHAEERGPMLLEVPLGHKTFQSIADQFK
;
A
#
# COMPACT_ATOMS: atom_id res chain seq x y z
N MET A 1 -13.36 -71.17 15.96
CA MET A 1 -14.37 -70.09 16.01
C MET A 1 -13.65 -68.76 15.85
N LYS A 2 -13.88 -68.00 14.77
CA LYS A 2 -13.23 -66.71 14.56
C LYS A 2 -14.04 -65.64 15.29
N THR A 3 -13.57 -65.24 16.47
CA THR A 3 -14.13 -64.14 17.26
C THR A 3 -13.79 -62.83 16.58
N HIS A 4 -14.77 -62.19 15.94
CA HIS A 4 -14.61 -60.85 15.41
C HIS A 4 -15.03 -59.81 16.46
N PRO A 5 -14.29 -58.70 16.63
CA PRO A 5 -14.51 -57.71 17.70
C PRO A 5 -15.74 -56.81 17.48
N TYR A 6 -16.62 -57.14 16.54
CA TYR A 6 -17.81 -56.37 16.20
C TYR A 6 -19.04 -57.26 16.06
N CYS A 7 -20.17 -56.77 16.58
CA CYS A 7 -21.42 -57.52 16.66
C CYS A 7 -22.13 -57.71 15.29
N SER A 8 -21.82 -56.89 14.28
CA SER A 8 -22.43 -56.99 12.94
C SER A 8 -21.58 -56.31 11.85
N LYS A 9 -21.87 -56.61 10.58
CA LYS A 9 -21.26 -55.93 9.42
C LYS A 9 -21.52 -54.42 9.44
N SER A 10 -22.66 -53.99 9.97
CA SER A 10 -22.99 -52.56 10.14
C SER A 10 -22.09 -51.87 11.16
N CYS A 11 -21.73 -52.54 12.26
CA CYS A 11 -20.79 -52.00 13.26
C CYS A 11 -19.35 -51.90 12.71
N ALA A 12 -18.93 -52.85 11.87
CA ALA A 12 -17.61 -52.80 11.21
C ALA A 12 -17.46 -51.61 10.24
N ILE A 13 -18.55 -51.20 9.57
CA ILE A 13 -18.56 -50.04 8.66
C ILE A 13 -18.54 -48.72 9.44
N MET A 14 -19.22 -48.65 10.60
CA MET A 14 -19.19 -47.44 11.45
C MET A 14 -17.81 -47.20 12.07
N SER A 15 -17.05 -48.24 12.42
CA SER A 15 -15.67 -48.10 12.90
C SER A 15 -14.66 -47.72 11.80
N GLN A 16 -15.00 -47.92 10.53
CA GLN A 16 -14.18 -47.45 9.39
C GLN A 16 -14.52 -46.03 8.95
N LYS A 17 -15.67 -45.48 9.41
CA LYS A 17 -16.08 -44.09 9.12
C LYS A 17 -15.17 -43.05 9.77
N SER A 18 -14.34 -43.44 10.74
CA SER A 18 -13.27 -42.62 11.32
C SER A 18 -11.96 -42.63 10.51
N LEU A 19 -11.82 -43.50 9.50
CA LEU A 19 -10.62 -43.57 8.64
C LEU A 19 -10.79 -42.82 7.31
N VAL A 20 -12.00 -42.41 6.94
CA VAL A 20 -12.26 -41.58 5.75
C VAL A 20 -12.08 -40.08 6.03
N SER A 21 -11.75 -39.71 7.27
CA SER A 21 -11.29 -38.35 7.61
C SER A 21 -9.84 -38.07 7.19
N SER A 22 -9.09 -39.08 6.72
CA SER A 22 -7.63 -38.96 6.59
C SER A 22 -7.11 -38.45 5.24
N VAL A 23 -7.97 -38.23 4.24
CA VAL A 23 -7.59 -37.47 3.02
C VAL A 23 -7.96 -35.98 3.14
N ASN A 24 -9.02 -35.68 3.90
CA ASN A 24 -9.41 -34.31 4.22
C ASN A 24 -8.61 -33.69 5.38
N GLY A 25 -7.97 -34.51 6.23
CA GLY A 25 -7.18 -34.03 7.37
C GLY A 25 -5.85 -33.37 6.99
N ALA A 26 -5.20 -33.83 5.92
CA ALA A 26 -3.92 -33.25 5.46
C ALA A 26 -4.10 -31.85 4.84
N ILE A 27 -5.26 -31.59 4.22
CA ILE A 27 -5.57 -30.30 3.58
C ILE A 27 -5.90 -29.21 4.62
N ARG A 28 -6.36 -29.58 5.82
CA ARG A 28 -6.65 -28.60 6.89
C ARG A 28 -5.39 -27.97 7.50
N SER A 29 -4.22 -28.60 7.34
CA SER A 29 -2.94 -28.01 7.78
C SER A 29 -2.39 -26.96 6.82
N LEU A 30 -3.00 -26.80 5.65
CA LEU A 30 -2.50 -25.98 4.56
C LEU A 30 -3.01 -24.54 4.60
N GLY A 31 -3.88 -24.25 5.57
CA GLY A 31 -4.54 -22.97 5.72
C GLY A 31 -5.79 -22.84 4.85
N ASP A 32 -6.70 -22.01 5.33
CA ASP A 32 -7.85 -21.57 4.54
C ASP A 32 -7.40 -20.61 3.44
N CYS A 33 -8.20 -20.46 2.39
CA CYS A 33 -7.99 -19.52 1.30
C CYS A 33 -7.69 -18.11 1.84
N ASP A 34 -6.60 -17.50 1.38
CA ASP A 34 -6.13 -16.21 1.88
C ASP A 34 -7.09 -15.04 1.51
N PHE A 35 -8.06 -15.30 0.63
CA PHE A 35 -9.06 -14.30 0.21
C PHE A 35 -10.42 -14.47 0.90
N CYS A 36 -11.00 -15.68 0.90
CA CYS A 36 -12.36 -15.89 1.41
C CYS A 36 -12.42 -16.51 2.80
N HIS A 37 -11.35 -17.15 3.27
CA HIS A 37 -11.24 -17.88 4.54
C HIS A 37 -12.38 -18.88 4.83
N ALA A 38 -13.21 -19.20 3.84
CA ALA A 38 -14.38 -20.08 3.97
C ALA A 38 -14.11 -21.48 3.43
N ARG A 39 -13.03 -21.64 2.66
CA ARG A 39 -12.67 -22.86 1.93
C ARG A 39 -11.16 -23.05 2.01
N PRO A 40 -10.65 -24.29 2.06
CA PRO A 40 -9.22 -24.56 2.05
C PRO A 40 -8.57 -24.11 0.74
N LYS A 41 -7.24 -23.93 0.79
CA LYS A 41 -6.39 -23.68 -0.38
C LYS A 41 -6.56 -24.76 -1.45
N ASN A 42 -6.55 -24.37 -2.73
CA ASN A 42 -6.77 -25.29 -3.84
C ASN A 42 -5.49 -26.09 -4.14
N VAL A 43 -5.61 -27.41 -4.23
CA VAL A 43 -4.48 -28.31 -4.53
C VAL A 43 -4.68 -28.89 -5.92
N VAL A 44 -3.72 -28.66 -6.82
CA VAL A 44 -3.73 -29.18 -8.19
C VAL A 44 -2.45 -29.98 -8.39
N GLY A 45 -2.59 -31.31 -8.40
CA GLY A 45 -1.42 -32.22 -8.36
C GLY A 45 -0.62 -31.98 -7.08
N ASP A 46 0.69 -31.76 -7.22
CA ASP A 46 1.60 -31.46 -6.11
C ASP A 46 1.71 -29.96 -5.78
N ARG A 47 0.95 -29.09 -6.48
CA ARG A 47 0.99 -27.64 -6.26
C ARG A 47 -0.19 -27.17 -5.43
N ILE A 48 0.12 -26.31 -4.48
CA ILE A 48 -0.83 -25.71 -3.55
C ILE A 48 -0.95 -24.24 -3.91
N HIS A 49 -2.18 -23.81 -4.19
CA HIS A 49 -2.49 -22.41 -4.51
C HIS A 49 -3.00 -21.68 -3.28
N ASP A 50 -2.61 -20.42 -3.11
CA ASP A 50 -3.02 -19.57 -1.98
C ASP A 50 -4.54 -19.31 -1.90
N PHE A 51 -5.26 -19.60 -2.98
CA PHE A 51 -6.68 -19.36 -3.11
C PHE A 51 -7.44 -20.64 -3.42
N CYS A 52 -8.68 -20.74 -2.92
CA CYS A 52 -9.56 -21.88 -3.18
C CYS A 52 -10.11 -21.93 -4.61
N SER A 53 -10.00 -20.84 -5.39
CA SER A 53 -10.55 -20.76 -6.76
C SER A 53 -9.88 -19.66 -7.58
N LYS A 54 -10.01 -19.76 -8.91
CA LYS A 54 -9.60 -18.69 -9.85
C LYS A 54 -10.32 -17.37 -9.56
N THR A 55 -11.57 -17.43 -9.10
CA THR A 55 -12.34 -16.24 -8.71
C THR A 55 -11.70 -15.56 -7.51
N CYS A 56 -11.36 -16.31 -6.46
CA CYS A 56 -10.68 -15.77 -5.29
C CYS A 56 -9.29 -15.20 -5.64
N ALA A 57 -8.55 -15.87 -6.53
CA ALA A 57 -7.27 -15.35 -7.03
C ALA A 57 -7.43 -14.01 -7.75
N ARG A 58 -8.37 -13.91 -8.70
CA ARG A 58 -8.64 -12.65 -9.43
C ARG A 58 -9.14 -11.54 -8.52
N SER A 59 -9.98 -11.85 -7.54
CA SER A 59 -10.46 -10.86 -6.57
C SER A 59 -9.34 -10.39 -5.63
N ALA A 60 -8.42 -11.27 -5.26
CA ALA A 60 -7.23 -10.89 -4.50
C ALA A 60 -6.28 -10.00 -5.31
N GLU A 61 -6.04 -10.30 -6.59
CA GLU A 61 -5.24 -9.46 -7.50
C GLU A 61 -5.85 -8.07 -7.68
N GLN A 62 -7.17 -7.99 -7.86
CA GLN A 62 -7.90 -6.71 -7.94
C GLN A 62 -7.84 -5.93 -6.63
N LYS A 63 -7.78 -6.62 -5.49
CA LYS A 63 -7.59 -6.00 -4.18
C LYS A 63 -6.15 -5.49 -4.05
N SER A 64 -5.14 -6.25 -4.47
CA SER A 64 -3.73 -5.83 -4.45
C SER A 64 -3.45 -4.65 -5.40
N ALA A 65 -4.10 -4.60 -6.56
CA ALA A 65 -4.07 -3.43 -7.45
C ALA A 65 -4.72 -2.18 -6.81
N ARG A 66 -5.65 -2.37 -5.87
CA ARG A 66 -6.26 -1.31 -5.04
C ARG A 66 -5.52 -1.05 -3.71
N LEU A 67 -4.57 -1.91 -3.33
CA LEU A 67 -3.83 -1.86 -2.06
C LEU A 67 -2.36 -1.47 -2.23
N GLY A 68 -1.90 -1.21 -3.47
CA GLY A 68 -0.67 -0.48 -3.75
C GLY A 68 -0.71 1.01 -3.34
N VAL A 69 -1.80 1.47 -2.73
CA VAL A 69 -1.92 2.78 -2.09
C VAL A 69 -2.40 2.57 -0.66
N SER A 70 -1.46 2.67 0.28
CA SER A 70 -1.72 2.74 1.71
C SER A 70 -2.77 3.82 1.97
N THR A 71 -3.99 3.39 2.25
CA THR A 71 -5.13 4.24 2.61
C THR A 71 -5.01 4.67 4.06
N ARG A 72 -3.96 5.43 4.38
CA ARG A 72 -4.22 6.66 5.12
C ARG A 72 -4.76 7.62 4.07
N LYS A 73 -5.89 8.29 4.32
CA LYS A 73 -6.35 9.39 3.46
C LYS A 73 -5.14 10.29 3.19
N ALA A 74 -4.56 10.20 1.99
CA ALA A 74 -3.33 10.90 1.68
C ALA A 74 -3.62 12.37 1.90
N THR A 75 -2.94 12.97 2.88
CA THR A 75 -3.16 14.36 3.27
C THR A 75 -2.30 15.22 2.35
N CYS A 76 -2.81 16.38 1.95
CA CYS A 76 -2.10 17.33 1.11
C CYS A 76 -0.71 17.61 1.69
N GLN A 77 0.34 17.49 0.88
CA GLN A 77 1.71 17.77 1.32
C GLN A 77 2.04 19.27 1.39
N ALA A 78 1.04 20.15 1.36
CA ALA A 78 1.25 21.58 1.45
C ALA A 78 1.43 21.96 2.93
N PRO A 79 2.38 22.84 3.27
CA PRO A 79 2.57 23.28 4.65
C PRO A 79 1.26 23.80 5.25
N GLY A 80 0.87 23.29 6.42
CA GLY A 80 -0.36 23.70 7.10
C GLY A 80 -1.67 23.16 6.51
N CYS A 81 -1.64 22.38 5.43
CA CYS A 81 -2.85 21.83 4.81
C CYS A 81 -3.16 20.42 5.31
N GLN A 82 -4.35 20.23 5.88
CA GLN A 82 -4.86 18.92 6.32
C GLN A 82 -5.93 18.35 5.38
N ALA A 83 -6.16 19.00 4.24
CA ALA A 83 -7.14 18.56 3.27
C ALA A 83 -6.72 17.22 2.64
N PRO A 84 -7.69 16.36 2.26
CA PRO A 84 -7.38 15.17 1.49
C PRO A 84 -6.80 15.55 0.12
N VAL A 85 -5.89 14.72 -0.35
CA VAL A 85 -5.35 14.77 -1.71
C VAL A 85 -6.48 14.74 -2.75
N TYR A 86 -6.29 15.51 -3.82
CA TYR A 86 -7.15 15.47 -5.00
C TYR A 86 -6.99 14.13 -5.72
N VAL A 87 -8.12 13.46 -5.94
CA VAL A 87 -8.24 12.22 -6.70
C VAL A 87 -8.94 12.56 -8.00
N ASP A 88 -8.32 12.21 -9.13
CA ASP A 88 -8.93 12.41 -10.43
C ASP A 88 -10.02 11.36 -10.72
N LYS A 89 -10.76 11.52 -11.81
CA LYS A 89 -11.80 10.56 -12.23
C LYS A 89 -11.24 9.18 -12.58
N GLY A 90 -9.93 9.07 -12.80
CA GLY A 90 -9.21 7.84 -13.10
C GLY A 90 -8.72 7.09 -11.85
N GLY A 91 -8.91 7.66 -10.66
CA GLY A 91 -8.42 7.11 -9.40
C GLY A 91 -6.92 7.32 -9.17
N GLN A 92 -6.26 8.21 -9.93
CA GLN A 92 -4.91 8.66 -9.67
C GLN A 92 -4.91 9.72 -8.57
N HIS A 93 -4.03 9.52 -7.60
CA HIS A 93 -3.85 10.41 -6.46
C HIS A 93 -2.74 11.42 -6.80
N SER A 94 -3.00 12.71 -6.64
CA SER A 94 -1.92 13.70 -6.65
C SER A 94 -1.26 13.80 -5.26
N ASN A 95 -0.20 14.59 -5.08
CA ASN A 95 0.35 14.85 -3.73
C ASN A 95 -0.34 16.04 -3.02
N TYR A 96 -1.33 16.65 -3.68
CA TYR A 96 -1.91 17.94 -3.28
C TYR A 96 -3.42 17.93 -3.37
N CYS A 97 -4.12 18.77 -2.60
CA CYS A 97 -5.58 18.89 -2.69
C CYS A 97 -6.05 19.79 -3.85
N SER A 98 -5.15 20.60 -4.42
CA SER A 98 -5.46 21.54 -5.49
C SER A 98 -4.23 21.85 -6.35
N ILE A 99 -4.46 22.39 -7.55
CA ILE A 99 -3.40 22.92 -8.42
C ILE A 99 -2.65 24.05 -7.71
N SER A 100 -3.35 24.91 -6.96
CA SER A 100 -2.72 26.00 -6.20
C SER A 100 -1.69 25.50 -5.20
N HIS A 101 -2.00 24.42 -4.47
CA HIS A 101 -1.05 23.82 -3.51
C HIS A 101 0.10 23.09 -4.19
N LYS A 102 -0.12 22.55 -5.40
CA LYS A 102 0.96 22.02 -6.23
C LYS A 102 1.94 23.13 -6.63
N ILE A 103 1.42 24.23 -7.19
CA ILE A 103 2.24 25.36 -7.66
C ILE A 103 2.97 26.01 -6.48
N LEU A 104 2.27 26.23 -5.36
CA LEU A 104 2.84 26.86 -4.17
C LEU A 104 4.09 26.13 -3.68
N LYS A 105 4.06 24.78 -3.60
CA LYS A 105 5.22 24.00 -3.15
C LYS A 105 6.35 23.94 -4.20
N GLU A 106 6.03 24.02 -5.49
CA GLU A 106 7.04 24.10 -6.54
C GLU A 106 7.83 25.41 -6.51
N THR A 107 7.22 26.48 -6.00
CA THR A 107 7.77 27.84 -6.00
C THR A 107 7.80 28.45 -4.61
N LEU A 108 7.97 27.68 -3.54
CA LEU A 108 7.92 28.21 -2.17
C LEU A 108 9.24 28.91 -1.79
N CYS A 109 9.19 30.03 -1.09
CA CYS A 109 10.38 30.68 -0.54
C CYS A 109 11.14 29.72 0.38
N LEU A 110 12.41 29.43 0.08
CA LEU A 110 13.21 28.46 0.84
C LEU A 110 13.56 28.93 2.26
N LEU A 111 13.37 30.22 2.57
CA LEU A 111 13.65 30.75 3.92
C LEU A 111 12.42 30.79 4.81
N CYS A 112 11.30 31.34 4.34
CA CYS A 112 10.09 31.49 5.18
C CYS A 112 9.08 30.36 4.99
N LEU A 113 9.11 29.64 3.86
CA LEU A 113 8.15 28.58 3.52
C LEU A 113 6.67 29.02 3.53
N GLU A 114 6.41 30.33 3.42
CA GLU A 114 5.07 30.92 3.50
C GLU A 114 4.58 31.40 2.13
N GLU A 115 5.44 32.10 1.41
CA GLU A 115 5.09 32.82 0.19
C GLU A 115 5.84 32.26 -1.03
N PRO A 116 5.27 32.41 -2.24
CA PRO A 116 5.95 31.99 -3.44
C PRO A 116 7.18 32.86 -3.75
N THR A 117 8.18 32.26 -4.39
CA THR A 117 9.39 32.90 -4.87
C THR A 117 9.09 33.88 -5.99
N ILE A 118 9.79 35.02 -6.02
CA ILE A 118 9.80 35.87 -7.20
C ILE A 118 10.54 35.17 -8.36
N LEU A 119 10.16 35.51 -9.60
CA LEU A 119 10.74 34.91 -10.79
C LEU A 119 12.28 34.97 -10.75
N LYS A 120 12.93 33.80 -10.92
CA LYS A 120 14.39 33.60 -10.89
C LYS A 120 15.07 33.75 -9.51
N SER A 121 14.33 33.77 -8.42
CA SER A 121 14.87 33.73 -7.05
C SER A 121 14.44 32.47 -6.31
N ASN A 122 15.17 32.10 -5.27
CA ASN A 122 14.74 31.09 -4.29
C ASN A 122 13.98 31.71 -3.10
N PHE A 123 13.78 33.03 -3.11
CA PHE A 123 13.17 33.80 -2.02
C PHE A 123 11.97 34.60 -2.50
N CYS A 124 10.98 34.83 -1.63
CA CYS A 124 9.79 35.63 -1.93
C CYS A 124 10.04 37.15 -1.92
N SER A 125 11.10 37.62 -1.25
CA SER A 125 11.37 39.04 -1.07
C SER A 125 12.84 39.33 -0.83
N TRP A 126 13.23 40.59 -1.01
CA TRP A 126 14.57 41.08 -0.65
C TRP A 126 14.86 40.84 0.84
N ARG A 127 13.87 40.98 1.72
CA ARG A 127 14.04 40.71 3.16
C ARG A 127 14.44 39.27 3.43
N CYS A 128 13.78 38.31 2.77
CA CYS A 128 14.16 36.90 2.89
C CYS A 128 15.54 36.63 2.29
N LYS A 129 15.87 37.26 1.15
CA LYS A 129 17.19 37.13 0.55
C LYS A 129 18.30 37.61 1.49
N ASN A 130 18.19 38.84 2.00
CA ASN A 130 19.18 39.41 2.91
C ASN A 130 19.32 38.61 4.18
N HIS A 131 18.21 38.15 4.75
CA HIS A 131 18.25 37.37 5.97
C HIS A 131 18.93 36.00 5.77
N ALA A 132 18.83 35.43 4.56
CA ALA A 132 19.60 34.26 4.19
C ALA A 132 21.10 34.58 4.06
N GLU A 133 21.45 35.72 3.47
CA GLU A 133 22.85 36.16 3.30
C GLU A 133 23.52 36.52 4.63
N GLU A 134 22.83 37.25 5.51
CA GLU A 134 23.34 37.71 6.82
C GLU A 134 23.64 36.56 7.77
N ARG A 135 22.81 35.52 7.75
CA ARG A 135 23.00 34.32 8.57
C ARG A 135 24.16 33.44 8.08
N GLY A 136 24.77 33.79 6.95
CA GLY A 136 25.88 33.05 6.36
C GLY A 136 25.44 31.74 5.69
N PRO A 137 26.40 30.85 5.36
CA PRO A 137 26.09 29.58 4.72
C PRO A 137 25.21 28.72 5.64
N MET A 138 23.94 28.63 5.30
CA MET A 138 22.94 27.83 6.02
C MET A 138 22.53 26.63 5.17
N LEU A 139 22.30 25.50 5.84
CA LEU A 139 21.67 24.35 5.22
C LEU A 139 20.15 24.59 5.19
N LEU A 140 19.61 24.88 4.02
CA LEU A 140 18.17 24.97 3.81
C LEU A 140 17.60 23.62 3.42
N GLU A 141 16.56 23.19 4.14
CA GLU A 141 15.77 22.02 3.73
C GLU A 141 14.92 22.39 2.53
N VAL A 142 15.11 21.67 1.42
CA VAL A 142 14.32 21.87 0.20
C VAL A 142 13.16 20.87 0.19
N PRO A 143 11.90 21.33 0.20
CA PRO A 143 10.75 20.44 0.20
C PRO A 143 10.72 19.53 -1.03
N LEU A 144 10.30 18.27 -0.84
CA LEU A 144 10.09 17.31 -1.92
C LEU A 144 9.09 17.86 -2.95
N GLY A 145 9.53 18.03 -4.20
CA GLY A 145 8.72 18.61 -5.28
C GLY A 145 8.96 20.10 -5.53
N HIS A 146 9.85 20.76 -4.78
CA HIS A 146 10.34 22.09 -5.14
C HIS A 146 11.24 22.02 -6.38
N LYS A 147 11.22 23.04 -7.25
CA LYS A 147 12.05 23.05 -8.48
C LYS A 147 13.55 22.93 -8.19
N THR A 148 14.01 23.58 -7.14
CA THR A 148 15.41 23.47 -6.65
C THR A 148 15.76 22.04 -6.24
N PHE A 149 14.82 21.26 -5.70
CA PHE A 149 15.06 19.87 -5.33
C PHE A 149 15.40 19.02 -6.56
N GLN A 150 14.65 19.21 -7.66
CA GLN A 150 14.91 18.48 -8.90
C GLN A 150 16.29 18.82 -9.47
N SER A 151 16.66 20.11 -9.46
CA SER A 151 17.98 20.55 -9.91
C SER A 151 19.12 19.95 -9.09
N ILE A 152 18.97 19.80 -7.78
CA ILE A 152 19.96 19.15 -6.92
C ILE A 152 19.97 17.65 -7.19
N ALA A 153 18.81 16.99 -7.19
CA ALA A 153 18.71 15.54 -7.39
C ALA A 153 19.32 15.07 -8.72
N ASP A 154 19.20 15.87 -9.78
CA ASP A 154 19.79 15.56 -11.08
C ASP A 154 21.33 15.71 -11.11
N GLN A 155 21.95 16.47 -10.19
CA GLN A 155 23.42 16.57 -10.08
C GLN A 155 24.07 15.34 -9.45
N PHE A 156 23.30 14.53 -8.71
CA PHE A 156 23.79 13.35 -7.99
C PHE A 156 23.35 12.04 -8.65
N LYS A 157 22.90 12.09 -9.91
CA LYS A 157 22.61 10.92 -10.75
C LYS A 157 23.78 10.62 -11.67
#